data_AF-A0A7W5P904-F1
#
_entry.id   AF-A0A7W5P904-F1
#
_cell.length_a   1.000
_cell.length_b   1.000
_cell.length_c   1.000
_cell.angle_alpha   90.00
_cell.angle_beta   90.00
_cell.angle_gamma   90.00
#
_symmetry.space_group_name_H-M   'P 1'
#
loop_
_entity.id
_entity.type
_entity.pdbx_description
1 polymer ?
#
loop_
_entity_poly.entity_id
_entity_poly.type
_entity_poly.pdbx_seq_one_letter_code
_entity_poly.pdbx_strand_id
1 'polypeptide(L)'
;MVNVTVTFDPDDAADLSKARAVLDRLSAASDAATTDPEAIHQKVIALLRGYGHNRVEYIRAVAKAAPGRARYEDLVAIVGSSKALGGTHSSIERAWRAKGMPGPFVETDDVGDASMDMKLADIVLYALHEVEEPDPLVAARY
;
A
#
# COMPACT_ATOMS: atom_id res chain seq x y z
N MET A 1 6.69 -10.27 9.63
CA MET A 1 6.57 -9.41 10.82
C MET A 1 7.88 -9.52 11.60
N VAL A 2 8.63 -8.43 11.79
CA VAL A 2 9.89 -8.43 12.55
C VAL A 2 9.59 -7.88 13.93
N ASN A 3 9.77 -8.70 14.97
CA ASN A 3 9.65 -8.25 16.35
C ASN A 3 11.01 -7.78 16.86
N VAL A 4 11.07 -6.54 17.32
CA VAL A 4 12.23 -5.99 18.03
C VAL A 4 11.85 -5.86 19.51
N THR A 5 12.60 -6.51 20.39
CA THR A 5 12.44 -6.37 21.84
C THR A 5 13.55 -5.49 22.38
N VAL A 6 13.19 -4.39 23.03
CA VAL A 6 14.12 -3.48 23.68
C VAL A 6 13.95 -3.61 25.20
N THR A 7 15.00 -4.04 25.88
CA THR A 7 15.07 -4.04 27.34
C THR A 7 15.85 -2.81 27.78
N PHE A 8 15.27 -2.01 28.67
CA PHE A 8 15.93 -0.83 29.26
C PHE A 8 15.48 -0.67 30.72
N ASP A 9 16.35 -0.08 31.53
CA ASP A 9 16.01 0.35 32.89
C ASP A 9 15.41 1.76 32.85
N PRO A 10 14.15 1.98 33.28
CA PRO A 10 13.52 3.30 33.26
C PRO A 10 14.12 4.29 34.27
N ASP A 11 14.85 3.81 35.28
CA ASP A 11 15.46 4.66 36.30
C ASP A 11 16.89 5.08 35.94
N ASP A 12 17.48 4.50 34.90
CA ASP A 12 18.79 4.89 34.35
C ASP A 12 18.65 5.83 33.14
N ALA A 13 18.99 7.10 33.35
CA ALA A 13 18.98 8.13 32.32
C ALA A 13 19.86 7.80 31.10
N ALA A 14 20.94 7.02 31.27
CA ALA A 14 21.79 6.59 30.16
C ALA A 14 21.10 5.54 29.29
N ASP A 15 20.31 4.65 29.89
CA ASP A 15 19.57 3.61 29.17
C ASP A 15 18.37 4.18 28.42
N LEU A 16 17.66 5.16 29.01
CA LEU A 16 16.64 5.93 28.32
C LEU A 16 17.19 6.66 27.08
N SER A 17 18.38 7.26 27.19
CA SER A 17 19.02 7.94 26.06
C SER A 17 19.36 6.97 24.92
N LYS A 18 19.86 5.76 25.24
CA LYS A 18 20.14 4.72 24.25
C LYS A 18 18.87 4.19 23.61
N ALA A 19 17.83 3.90 24.38
CA ALA A 19 16.55 3.43 23.86
C ALA A 19 15.96 4.45 22.88
N ARG A 20 16.03 5.75 23.22
CA ARG A 20 15.60 6.83 22.34
C ARG A 20 16.44 6.92 21.06
N ALA A 21 17.77 6.81 21.15
CA ALA A 21 18.62 6.81 19.97
C ALA A 21 18.37 5.61 19.03
N VAL A 22 18.00 4.45 19.59
CA VAL A 22 17.59 3.27 18.80
C VAL A 22 16.26 3.54 18.10
N LEU A 23 15.27 4.09 18.82
CA LEU A 23 13.99 4.50 18.23
C LEU A 23 14.17 5.55 17.13
N ASP A 24 14.97 6.58 17.37
CA ASP A 24 15.25 7.64 16.39
C ASP A 24 15.94 7.07 15.14
N ARG A 25 16.86 6.10 15.30
CA ARG A 25 17.49 5.41 14.17
C ARG A 25 16.52 4.53 13.40
N LEU A 26 15.62 3.83 14.08
CA LEU A 26 14.57 3.03 13.44
C LEU A 26 13.56 3.92 12.71
N SER A 27 13.19 5.05 13.31
CA SER A 27 12.34 6.07 12.68
C SER A 27 13.04 6.66 11.45
N ALA A 28 14.31 7.07 11.56
CA ALA A 28 15.07 7.62 10.44
C ALA A 28 15.30 6.60 9.32
N ALA A 29 15.45 5.31 9.65
CA ALA A 29 15.52 4.23 8.65
C ALA A 29 14.17 3.99 7.96
N SER A 30 13.06 4.14 8.69
CA SER A 30 11.71 4.15 8.12
C SER A 30 11.51 5.38 7.22
N ASP A 31 11.99 6.55 7.64
CA ASP A 31 11.89 7.79 6.89
C ASP A 31 12.75 7.76 5.62
N ALA A 32 13.94 7.15 5.67
CA ALA A 32 14.80 6.93 4.51
C ALA A 32 14.22 5.92 3.49
N ALA A 33 13.27 5.09 3.89
CA ALA A 33 12.49 4.24 2.99
C ALA A 33 11.23 4.94 2.43
N THR A 34 10.96 6.18 2.86
CA THR A 34 9.80 6.96 2.40
C THR A 34 10.09 7.47 1.00
N THR A 35 9.65 6.69 0.02
CA THR A 35 9.55 7.18 -1.36
C THR A 35 8.66 8.43 -1.34
N ASP A 36 9.12 9.51 -1.96
CA ASP A 36 8.36 10.75 -2.14
C ASP A 36 6.89 10.44 -2.52
N PRO A 37 5.88 10.91 -1.73
CA PRO A 37 4.48 10.62 -1.98
C PRO A 37 4.04 10.91 -3.42
N GLU A 38 4.61 11.93 -4.07
CA GLU A 38 4.32 12.22 -5.47
C GLU A 38 4.90 11.15 -6.41
N ALA A 39 6.12 10.67 -6.14
CA ALA A 39 6.70 9.56 -6.87
C ALA A 39 5.90 8.25 -6.67
N ILE A 40 5.35 8.02 -5.48
CA ILE A 40 4.42 6.92 -5.22
C ILE A 40 3.16 7.10 -6.07
N HIS A 41 2.56 8.28 -6.02
CA HIS A 41 1.35 8.62 -6.77
C HIS A 41 1.50 8.36 -8.28
N GLN A 42 2.57 8.86 -8.90
CA GLN A 42 2.85 8.63 -10.32
C GLN A 42 3.03 7.13 -10.66
N LYS A 43 3.62 6.35 -9.75
CA LYS A 43 3.75 4.89 -9.93
C LYS A 43 2.40 4.18 -9.83
N VAL A 44 1.52 4.63 -8.94
CA VAL A 44 0.15 4.10 -8.79
C VAL A 44 -0.65 4.39 -10.06
N ILE A 45 -0.65 5.63 -10.57
CA ILE A 45 -1.28 5.97 -11.85
C ILE A 45 -0.79 5.05 -12.97
N ALA A 46 0.52 4.85 -13.06
CA ALA A 46 1.11 3.98 -14.07
C ALA A 46 0.72 2.50 -13.92
N LEU A 47 0.40 2.02 -12.71
CA LEU A 47 -0.18 0.69 -12.51
C LEU A 47 -1.63 0.65 -12.98
N LEU A 48 -2.45 1.58 -12.49
CA LEU A 48 -3.89 1.63 -12.75
C LEU A 48 -4.20 1.74 -14.25
N ARG A 49 -3.46 2.56 -15.00
CA ARG A 49 -3.62 2.69 -16.46
C ARG A 49 -3.37 1.38 -17.24
N GLY A 50 -2.56 0.48 -16.70
CA GLY A 50 -2.25 -0.81 -17.33
C GLY A 50 -3.22 -1.93 -16.94
N TYR A 51 -4.20 -1.64 -16.09
CA TYR A 51 -5.08 -2.64 -15.50
C TYR A 51 -6.49 -2.59 -16.10
N GLY A 52 -7.09 -3.76 -16.28
CA GLY A 52 -8.49 -3.88 -16.65
C GLY A 52 -9.42 -3.63 -15.47
N HIS A 53 -10.71 -3.41 -15.77
CA HIS A 53 -11.75 -3.02 -14.82
C HIS A 53 -11.73 -3.82 -13.51
N ASN A 54 -11.80 -5.15 -13.54
CA ASN A 54 -11.88 -5.97 -12.32
C ASN A 54 -10.66 -5.81 -11.40
N ARG A 55 -9.48 -5.55 -11.98
CA ARG A 55 -8.26 -5.33 -11.18
C ARG A 55 -8.26 -3.95 -10.54
N VAL A 56 -8.76 -2.95 -11.25
CA VAL A 56 -8.96 -1.60 -10.72
C VAL A 56 -10.00 -1.62 -9.59
N GLU A 57 -11.13 -2.32 -9.77
CA GLU A 57 -12.16 -2.49 -8.74
C GLU A 57 -11.65 -3.29 -7.53
N TYR A 58 -10.83 -4.31 -7.75
CA TYR A 58 -10.15 -5.02 -6.66
C TYR A 58 -9.30 -4.05 -5.83
N ILE A 59 -8.46 -3.23 -6.47
CA ILE A 59 -7.60 -2.25 -5.78
C ILE A 59 -8.45 -1.22 -5.04
N ARG A 60 -9.51 -0.72 -5.67
CA ARG A 60 -10.48 0.21 -5.07
C ARG A 60 -11.12 -0.36 -3.82
N ALA A 61 -11.58 -1.61 -3.87
CA ALA A 61 -12.22 -2.27 -2.73
C ALA A 61 -11.25 -2.38 -1.54
N VAL A 62 -10.00 -2.76 -1.79
CA VAL A 62 -8.97 -2.83 -0.74
C VAL A 62 -8.65 -1.44 -0.18
N ALA A 63 -8.48 -0.42 -1.03
CA ALA A 63 -8.17 0.93 -0.58
C ALA A 63 -9.31 1.56 0.22
N LYS A 64 -10.57 1.39 -0.20
CA LYS A 64 -11.76 1.88 0.55
C LYS A 64 -11.95 1.20 1.90
N ALA A 65 -11.44 -0.02 2.06
CA ALA A 65 -11.56 -0.74 3.31
C ALA A 65 -10.55 -0.27 4.37
N ALA A 66 -9.50 0.48 3.98
CA ALA A 66 -8.52 1.02 4.91
C ALA A 66 -9.17 1.98 5.94
N PRO A 67 -8.76 1.95 7.22
CA PRO A 67 -7.65 1.17 7.81
C PRO A 67 -8.02 -0.29 8.16
N GLY A 68 -9.23 -0.75 7.83
CA GLY A 68 -9.69 -2.12 7.98
C GLY A 68 -9.24 -3.05 6.85
N ARG A 69 -10.06 -4.06 6.55
CA ARG A 69 -9.76 -5.10 5.56
C ARG A 69 -10.93 -5.32 4.62
N ALA A 70 -10.65 -5.47 3.33
CA ALA A 70 -11.63 -5.94 2.37
C ALA A 70 -11.80 -7.45 2.52
N ARG A 71 -13.06 -7.90 2.62
CA ARG A 71 -13.38 -9.31 2.86
C ARG A 71 -13.04 -10.15 1.65
N TYR A 72 -12.46 -11.32 1.88
CA TYR A 72 -12.11 -12.28 0.83
C TYR A 72 -13.26 -12.55 -0.14
N GLU A 73 -14.48 -12.78 0.37
CA GLU A 73 -15.67 -13.11 -0.44
C GLU A 73 -16.05 -11.98 -1.40
N ASP A 74 -15.96 -10.72 -0.96
CA ASP A 74 -16.22 -9.55 -1.79
C ASP A 74 -15.17 -9.41 -2.90
N LEU A 75 -13.90 -9.66 -2.57
CA LEU A 75 -12.81 -9.62 -3.54
C LEU A 75 -12.92 -10.76 -4.56
N VAL A 76 -13.38 -11.94 -4.15
CA VAL A 76 -13.69 -13.05 -5.06
C VAL A 76 -14.85 -12.67 -5.99
N ALA A 77 -15.89 -12.00 -5.50
CA ALA A 77 -17.01 -11.56 -6.32
C ALA A 77 -16.58 -10.56 -7.42
N ILE A 78 -15.61 -9.68 -7.11
CA ILE A 78 -15.04 -8.73 -8.07
C ILE A 78 -14.19 -9.45 -9.14
N VAL A 79 -13.30 -10.34 -8.71
CA VAL A 79 -12.31 -10.98 -9.60
C VAL A 79 -12.88 -12.22 -10.31
N GLY A 80 -14.00 -12.76 -9.82
CA GLY A 80 -14.79 -13.85 -10.40
C GLY A 80 -14.42 -15.26 -9.91
N SER A 81 -13.29 -15.45 -9.24
CA SER A 81 -12.94 -16.73 -8.59
C SER A 81 -11.77 -16.59 -7.61
N SER A 82 -11.67 -17.52 -6.66
CA SER A 82 -10.55 -17.65 -5.72
C SER A 82 -9.19 -17.81 -6.42
N LYS A 83 -9.14 -18.62 -7.48
CA LYS A 83 -7.92 -18.83 -8.27
C LYS A 83 -7.48 -17.54 -8.98
N ALA A 84 -8.43 -16.81 -9.57
CA ALA A 84 -8.14 -15.55 -10.23
C ALA A 84 -7.75 -14.45 -9.23
N LEU A 85 -8.29 -14.47 -8.01
CA LEU A 85 -7.93 -13.55 -6.94
C LEU A 85 -6.45 -13.69 -6.54
N GLY A 86 -5.98 -14.92 -6.28
CA GLY A 86 -4.57 -15.17 -5.97
C GLY A 86 -3.63 -14.76 -7.11
N GLY A 87 -4.03 -14.98 -8.37
CA GLY A 87 -3.30 -14.51 -9.54
C GLY A 87 -3.28 -12.97 -9.66
N THR A 88 -4.40 -12.32 -9.34
CA THR A 88 -4.54 -10.86 -9.36
C THR A 88 -3.63 -10.22 -8.32
N HIS A 89 -3.71 -10.66 -7.07
CA HIS A 89 -2.85 -10.20 -5.99
C HIS A 89 -1.36 -10.37 -6.34
N SER A 90 -0.96 -11.58 -6.74
CA SER A 90 0.44 -11.86 -7.12
C SER A 90 0.93 -10.98 -8.27
N SER A 91 0.07 -10.68 -9.25
CA SER A 91 0.43 -9.84 -10.40
C SER A 91 0.60 -8.37 -10.02
N ILE A 92 -0.23 -7.86 -9.11
CA ILE A 92 -0.14 -6.49 -8.60
C ILE A 92 1.14 -6.33 -7.79
N GLU A 93 1.38 -7.24 -6.85
CA GLU A 93 2.58 -7.25 -6.01
C GLU A 93 3.87 -7.34 -6.84
N ARG A 94 3.88 -8.16 -7.89
CA ARG A 94 5.03 -8.24 -8.79
C ARG A 94 5.27 -6.92 -9.53
N ALA A 95 4.22 -6.30 -10.05
CA ALA A 95 4.32 -5.03 -10.76
C ALA A 95 4.75 -3.88 -9.83
N TRP A 96 4.28 -3.89 -8.57
CA TRP A 96 4.68 -2.95 -7.54
C TRP A 96 6.17 -3.04 -7.23
N ARG A 97 6.67 -4.26 -6.95
CA ARG A 97 8.11 -4.49 -6.71
C ARG A 97 8.96 -4.15 -7.93
N ALA A 98 8.48 -4.44 -9.14
CA ALA A 98 9.19 -4.08 -10.38
C ALA A 98 9.34 -2.56 -10.56
N LYS A 99 8.49 -1.74 -9.93
CA LYS A 99 8.62 -0.28 -9.88
C LYS A 99 9.58 0.21 -8.79
N GLY A 100 10.27 -0.70 -8.10
CA GLY A 100 11.26 -0.39 -7.07
C GLY A 100 10.64 0.05 -5.74
N MET A 101 9.37 -0.26 -5.52
CA MET A 101 8.66 0.20 -4.33
C MET A 101 8.93 -0.69 -3.12
N PRO A 102 9.23 -0.09 -1.95
CA PRO A 102 9.34 -0.83 -0.71
C PRO A 102 7.96 -1.24 -0.19
N GLY A 103 7.93 -2.36 0.53
CA GLY A 103 6.72 -2.87 1.15
C GLY A 103 5.70 -3.49 0.19
N PRO A 104 4.64 -4.10 0.73
CA PRO A 104 3.53 -4.64 -0.04
C PRO A 104 2.64 -3.52 -0.58
N PHE A 105 2.02 -3.73 -1.74
CA PHE A 105 0.95 -2.86 -2.23
C PHE A 105 -0.39 -3.25 -1.62
N VAL A 106 -0.62 -4.56 -1.49
CA VAL A 106 -1.71 -5.18 -0.73
C VAL A 106 -1.10 -6.25 0.17
N GLU A 107 -1.56 -6.31 1.41
CA GLU A 107 -1.30 -7.42 2.33
C GLU A 107 -2.51 -8.34 2.36
N THR A 108 -2.28 -9.64 2.53
CA THR A 108 -3.35 -10.63 2.74
C THR A 108 -3.05 -11.41 4.02
N ASP A 109 -4.10 -11.81 4.73
CA ASP A 109 -3.99 -12.69 5.90
C ASP A 109 -4.26 -14.15 5.58
N ASP A 110 -4.25 -14.99 6.62
CA ASP A 110 -4.43 -16.44 6.51
C ASP A 110 -5.81 -16.85 5.98
N VAL A 111 -6.81 -15.97 6.07
CA VAL A 111 -8.16 -16.21 5.54
C VAL A 111 -8.39 -15.51 4.18
N GLY A 112 -7.40 -14.78 3.68
CA GLY A 112 -7.42 -14.11 2.39
C GLY A 112 -8.07 -12.73 2.39
N ASP A 113 -8.40 -12.17 3.57
CA ASP A 113 -8.81 -10.77 3.65
C ASP A 113 -7.62 -9.87 3.31
N ALA A 114 -7.90 -8.78 2.60
CA ALA A 114 -6.85 -7.91 2.08
C ALA A 114 -6.84 -6.54 2.77
N SER A 115 -5.65 -6.04 3.07
CA SER A 115 -5.43 -4.70 3.63
C SER A 115 -4.41 -3.92 2.81
N MET A 116 -4.46 -2.60 2.96
CA MET A 116 -3.52 -1.66 2.37
C MET A 116 -3.12 -0.65 3.45
N ASP A 117 -1.85 -0.23 3.43
CA ASP A 117 -1.38 0.85 4.29
C ASP A 117 -2.25 2.10 4.07
N MET A 118 -2.60 2.78 5.16
CA MET A 118 -3.55 3.90 5.10
C MET A 118 -3.05 5.06 4.22
N LYS A 119 -1.75 5.38 4.25
CA LYS A 119 -1.18 6.45 3.41
C LYS A 119 -1.17 6.02 1.95
N LEU A 120 -0.89 4.75 1.68
CA LEU A 120 -0.96 4.21 0.32
C LEU A 120 -2.42 4.19 -0.19
N ALA A 121 -3.38 3.86 0.66
CA ALA A 121 -4.80 3.85 0.32
C ALA A 121 -5.29 5.25 -0.10
N ASP A 122 -4.92 6.29 0.64
CA ASP A 122 -5.24 7.67 0.28
C ASP A 122 -4.68 8.04 -1.10
N ILE A 123 -3.41 7.70 -1.37
CA ILE A 123 -2.77 7.92 -2.67
C ILE A 123 -3.49 7.15 -3.78
N VAL A 124 -3.90 5.91 -3.52
CA VAL A 124 -4.60 5.07 -4.48
C VAL A 124 -5.98 5.62 -4.82
N LEU A 125 -6.74 6.05 -3.81
CA LEU A 125 -8.06 6.64 -4.03
C LEU A 125 -7.97 7.95 -4.82
N TYR A 126 -6.97 8.77 -4.53
CA TYR A 126 -6.69 9.98 -5.30
C TYR A 126 -6.30 9.66 -6.76
N ALA A 127 -5.39 8.71 -6.98
CA ALA A 127 -5.00 8.28 -8.31
C ALA A 127 -6.17 7.67 -9.12
N LEU A 128 -7.06 6.92 -8.47
CA LEU A 128 -8.25 6.36 -9.10
C LEU A 128 -9.17 7.46 -9.62
N HIS A 129 -9.36 8.53 -8.85
CA HIS A 129 -10.14 9.69 -9.27
C HIS A 129 -9.53 10.35 -10.53
N GLU A 130 -8.22 10.55 -10.57
CA GLU A 130 -7.54 11.15 -11.74
C GLU A 130 -7.58 10.27 -13.00
N VAL A 131 -7.56 8.94 -12.83
CA VAL A 131 -7.60 7.99 -13.97
C VAL A 131 -9.01 7.87 -14.55
N GLU A 132 -10.05 7.98 -13.73
CA GLU A 132 -11.44 7.88 -14.18
C GLU A 132 -12.03 9.21 -14.65
N GLU A 133 -11.65 10.31 -14.01
CA GLU A 133 -12.05 11.67 -14.36
C GLU A 133 -10.79 12.47 -14.74
N PRO A 134 -10.24 12.29 -15.95
CA PRO A 134 -9.09 13.06 -16.38
C PRO A 134 -9.45 14.54 -16.38
N ASP A 135 -8.59 15.36 -15.77
CA ASP A 135 -8.77 16.81 -15.66
C ASP A 135 -9.29 17.41 -16.99
N PRO A 136 -10.46 18.09 -16.99
CA PRO A 136 -11.05 18.65 -18.20
C PRO A 136 -10.12 19.62 -18.94
N LEU A 137 -9.13 20.21 -18.25
CA LEU A 137 -8.15 21.10 -18.86
C LEU A 137 -7.06 20.36 -19.64
N VAL A 138 -6.79 19.09 -19.34
CA VAL A 138 -5.85 18.24 -20.08
C VAL A 138 -6.54 17.57 -21.28
N ALA A 139 -7.82 17.22 -21.14
CA ALA A 139 -8.61 16.62 -22.22
C ALA A 139 -8.87 17.59 -23.39
N ALA A 140 -8.86 18.91 -23.15
CA ALA A 140 -9.07 19.94 -24.17
C ALA A 140 -7.82 20.29 -25.02
N ARG A 141 -6.67 19.62 -24.80
CA ARG A 141 -5.41 19.87 -25.53
C ARG A 141 -5.11 18.88 -26.66
N TYR A 142 -6.02 17.95 -26.96
CA TYR A 142 -5.91 17.01 -28.07
C TYR A 142 -7.09 17.11 -29.02
#